data_AF-A0A381LGG9-F1
#
_entry.id   AF-A0A381LGG9-F1
#
_cell.length_a   1.000
_cell.length_b   1.000
_cell.length_c   1.000
_cell.angle_alpha   90.00
_cell.angle_beta   90.00
_cell.angle_gamma   90.00
#
_symmetry.space_group_name_H-M   'P 1'
#
loop_
_entity.id
_entity.type
_entity.pdbx_description
1 polymer ?
#
loop_
_entity_poly.entity_id
_entity_poly.type
_entity_poly.pdbx_seq_one_letter_code
_entity_poly.pdbx_strand_id
1 'polypeptide(L)'
;MIFCAFALLLTPASEIYESSYLELEQSRKPVPNLERLVLLADGTKESFYGAYNVLYTNEFPRVQAGNDIFTTAMQKGIIPTKSLAYCSPTLSPIQISKFDYPKPEEGVLSAQICLNAIRKELNSMNTGGSTQTQILHQKDTCLSSDIIGLAFRGDISVSGIYASFAPLNLGVPKVKFKRSLYLENLITEHQIFAAWEKEHLQMVLIWYFGQLHLFKRNRGDKMWWPVTKIGAEEMNGEIILDFLRNRLGLFKNLYQKLGERYRKPKSSDFHRQSSLTGQANGNTKLKKLMAEVGTLELKTPLRVTHRYIRTSWGFHFSDDRIKLSSF
;
A
#
# COMPACT_ATOMS: atom_id res chain seq x y z
N MET A 1 -28.51 3.95 2.94
CA MET A 1 -27.25 4.03 2.17
C MET A 1 -26.28 3.00 2.74
N ILE A 2 -25.29 2.57 1.98
CA ILE A 2 -24.27 1.58 2.38
C ILE A 2 -22.90 2.21 2.16
N PHE A 3 -22.05 2.08 3.17
CA PHE A 3 -20.67 2.54 3.20
C PHE A 3 -19.75 1.34 3.28
N CYS A 4 -18.53 1.46 2.74
CA CYS A 4 -17.54 0.39 2.84
C CYS A 4 -16.14 0.91 3.16
N ALA A 5 -15.38 0.11 3.90
CA ALA A 5 -13.94 0.18 4.03
C ALA A 5 -13.30 -1.02 3.31
N PHE A 6 -12.03 -0.91 2.95
CA PHE A 6 -11.31 -1.87 2.14
C PHE A 6 -10.07 -2.35 2.87
N ALA A 7 -9.86 -3.65 2.89
CA ALA A 7 -8.68 -4.28 3.45
C ALA A 7 -7.83 -4.91 2.36
N LEU A 8 -6.52 -4.76 2.49
CA LEU A 8 -5.52 -5.39 1.66
C LEU A 8 -4.53 -6.13 2.56
N LEU A 9 -4.31 -7.41 2.26
CA LEU A 9 -3.48 -8.30 3.07
C LEU A 9 -2.34 -8.83 2.20
N LEU A 10 -1.10 -8.48 2.56
CA LEU A 10 0.11 -9.04 1.96
C LEU A 10 0.34 -10.45 2.52
N THR A 11 0.35 -11.45 1.64
CA THR A 11 0.58 -12.85 2.00
C THR A 11 2.07 -13.19 1.92
N PRO A 12 2.58 -14.06 2.82
CA PRO A 12 4.01 -14.38 2.87
C PRO A 12 4.45 -15.17 1.64
N ALA A 13 5.66 -14.87 1.14
CA ALA A 13 6.23 -15.52 -0.05
C ALA A 13 6.44 -17.04 0.11
N SER A 14 6.60 -17.53 1.34
CA SER A 14 6.77 -18.96 1.65
C SER A 14 5.56 -19.82 1.31
N GLU A 15 4.37 -19.21 1.18
CA GLU A 15 3.17 -19.93 0.73
C GLU A 15 3.00 -19.92 -0.80
N ILE A 16 3.81 -19.12 -1.51
CA ILE A 16 3.72 -18.90 -2.96
C ILE A 16 4.79 -19.70 -3.71
N TYR A 17 5.90 -20.05 -3.05
CA TYR A 17 7.03 -20.77 -3.64
C TYR A 17 7.46 -21.98 -2.81
N GLU A 18 7.76 -23.10 -3.48
CA GLU A 18 8.58 -24.17 -2.89
C GLU A 18 9.96 -23.60 -2.48
N SER A 19 10.47 -24.07 -1.35
CA SER A 19 11.75 -23.70 -0.71
C SER A 19 12.94 -23.50 -1.69
N SER A 20 12.93 -24.17 -2.84
CA SER A 20 14.01 -24.16 -3.84
C SER A 20 14.17 -22.84 -4.59
N TYR A 21 13.14 -21.99 -4.68
CA TYR A 21 13.22 -20.69 -5.36
C TYR A 21 13.72 -19.55 -4.45
N LEU A 22 13.56 -19.70 -3.13
CA LEU A 22 14.00 -18.71 -2.15
C LEU A 22 15.53 -18.63 -2.04
N GLU A 23 16.24 -19.71 -2.39
CA GLU A 23 17.71 -19.76 -2.36
C GLU A 23 18.37 -19.00 -3.52
N LEU A 24 17.68 -18.81 -4.65
CA LEU A 24 18.22 -18.09 -5.82
C LEU A 24 18.05 -16.57 -5.75
N GLU A 25 17.05 -16.05 -5.03
CA GLU A 25 16.84 -14.59 -4.86
C GLU A 25 17.55 -14.00 -3.63
N GLN A 26 18.19 -14.82 -2.78
CA GLN A 26 18.90 -14.41 -1.57
C GLN A 26 20.13 -13.51 -1.78
N SER A 27 20.36 -12.98 -2.98
CA SER A 27 21.38 -11.94 -3.17
C SER A 27 20.88 -10.58 -2.65
N ARG A 28 21.15 -10.34 -1.37
CA ARG A 28 21.36 -9.01 -0.74
C ARG A 28 20.17 -8.03 -0.66
N LYS A 29 18.93 -8.43 -0.92
CA LYS A 29 17.78 -7.55 -0.67
C LYS A 29 17.18 -7.85 0.70
N PRO A 30 17.07 -6.87 1.61
CA PRO A 30 16.31 -7.06 2.84
C PRO A 30 14.86 -7.36 2.47
N VAL A 31 14.35 -8.53 2.87
CA VAL A 31 12.92 -8.85 2.86
C VAL A 31 12.43 -8.50 4.26
N PRO A 32 11.86 -7.30 4.51
CA PRO A 32 11.27 -7.00 5.82
C PRO A 32 10.18 -8.02 6.13
N ASN A 33 9.84 -8.23 7.40
CA ASN A 33 8.72 -9.10 7.75
C ASN A 33 7.44 -8.54 7.09
N LEU A 34 6.97 -9.21 6.03
CA LEU A 34 6.09 -8.64 5.01
C LEU A 34 4.61 -8.82 5.33
N GLU A 35 4.24 -9.57 6.36
CA GLU A 35 2.84 -9.78 6.70
C GLU A 35 2.23 -8.50 7.24
N ARG A 36 1.41 -7.87 6.39
CA ARG A 36 0.85 -6.54 6.63
C ARG A 36 -0.59 -6.51 6.16
N LEU A 37 -1.44 -5.97 7.04
CA LEU A 37 -2.81 -5.62 6.72
C LEU A 37 -2.89 -4.10 6.59
N VAL A 38 -3.40 -3.62 5.46
CA VAL A 38 -3.75 -2.21 5.26
C VAL A 38 -5.25 -2.08 5.17
N LEU A 39 -5.80 -1.20 5.99
CA LEU A 39 -7.18 -0.77 5.95
C LEU A 39 -7.26 0.63 5.34
N LEU A 40 -8.12 0.76 4.34
CA LEU A 40 -8.39 1.99 3.62
C LEU A 40 -9.86 2.33 3.77
N ALA A 41 -10.15 3.57 4.13
CA ALA A 41 -11.48 4.13 4.01
C ALA A 41 -11.40 5.56 3.47
N ASP A 42 -12.50 5.97 2.86
CA ASP A 42 -12.66 7.31 2.32
C ASP A 42 -13.97 7.82 2.92
N GLY A 43 -13.89 8.87 3.73
CA GLY A 43 -15.01 9.55 4.37
C GLY A 43 -15.28 10.89 3.69
N THR A 44 -16.30 11.63 4.14
CA THR A 44 -16.67 12.90 3.50
C THR A 44 -15.68 14.04 3.76
N LYS A 45 -14.91 13.97 4.84
CA LYS A 45 -13.95 15.00 5.28
C LYS A 45 -12.54 14.49 5.49
N GLU A 46 -12.38 13.18 5.60
CA GLU A 46 -11.12 12.53 5.93
C GLU A 46 -11.05 11.19 5.22
N SER A 47 -9.86 10.82 4.77
CA SER A 47 -9.56 9.44 4.40
C SER A 47 -8.81 8.77 5.54
N PHE A 48 -8.90 7.45 5.57
CA PHE A 48 -8.23 6.63 6.54
C PHE A 48 -7.25 5.71 5.83
N TYR A 49 -6.04 5.67 6.36
CA TYR A 49 -5.06 4.65 6.10
C TYR A 49 -4.59 4.13 7.44
N GLY A 50 -4.75 2.84 7.68
CA GLY A 50 -4.23 2.16 8.85
C GLY A 50 -3.49 0.90 8.43
N ALA A 51 -2.28 0.73 8.94
CA ALA A 51 -1.48 -0.47 8.72
C ALA A 51 -1.29 -1.22 10.03
N TYR A 52 -1.36 -2.54 9.95
CA TYR A 52 -1.41 -3.43 11.10
C TYR A 52 -0.56 -4.68 10.88
N ASN A 53 -0.06 -5.23 11.97
CA ASN A 53 0.47 -6.59 12.00
C ASN A 53 -0.68 -7.58 11.83
N VAL A 54 -0.39 -8.68 11.13
CA VAL A 54 -1.33 -9.79 10.99
C VAL A 54 -1.10 -10.74 12.17
N LEU A 55 -2.15 -11.05 12.93
CA LEU A 55 -2.08 -11.98 14.07
C LEU A 55 -2.03 -13.45 13.63
N TYR A 56 -2.68 -13.76 12.51
CA TYR A 56 -2.77 -15.10 11.92
C TYR A 56 -2.58 -15.01 10.42
N THR A 57 -1.64 -15.77 9.87
CA THR A 57 -1.34 -15.78 8.43
C THR A 57 -2.62 -15.95 7.61
N ASN A 58 -2.76 -15.15 6.55
CA ASN A 58 -3.91 -15.15 5.63
C ASN A 58 -5.29 -14.76 6.16
N GLU A 59 -5.44 -14.35 7.41
CA GLU A 59 -6.76 -13.98 7.93
C GLU A 59 -6.99 -12.46 7.92
N PHE A 60 -8.12 -12.06 7.37
CA PHE A 60 -8.64 -10.70 7.51
C PHE A 60 -9.27 -10.52 8.90
N PRO A 61 -9.39 -9.26 9.37
CA PRO A 61 -10.10 -8.99 10.58
C PRO A 61 -11.50 -9.57 10.65
N ARG A 62 -11.75 -10.34 11.72
CA ARG A 62 -13.08 -10.90 11.97
C ARG A 62 -13.97 -9.81 12.53
N VAL A 63 -15.13 -9.65 11.92
CA VAL A 63 -16.18 -8.77 12.43
C VAL A 63 -16.88 -9.50 13.58
N GLN A 64 -17.02 -8.85 14.74
CA GLN A 64 -17.83 -9.40 15.83
C GLN A 64 -19.31 -9.48 15.43
N ALA A 65 -19.96 -10.59 15.76
CA ALA A 65 -21.39 -10.78 15.51
C ALA A 65 -22.20 -9.69 16.22
N GLY A 66 -23.09 -9.00 15.50
CA GLY A 66 -23.93 -7.92 16.03
C GLY A 66 -23.53 -6.51 15.58
N ASN A 67 -22.33 -6.34 15.03
CA ASN A 67 -22.01 -5.14 14.25
C ASN A 67 -22.65 -5.31 12.88
N ASP A 68 -23.45 -4.35 12.41
CA ASP A 68 -24.07 -4.33 11.08
C ASP A 68 -23.01 -4.20 9.95
N ILE A 69 -21.96 -5.00 9.97
CA ILE A 69 -20.84 -5.02 9.03
C ILE A 69 -20.84 -6.38 8.34
N PHE A 70 -20.82 -6.34 7.02
CA PHE A 70 -20.81 -7.50 6.15
C PHE A 70 -19.57 -7.46 5.30
N THR A 71 -18.96 -8.62 5.07
CA THR A 71 -17.72 -8.74 4.30
C THR A 71 -17.99 -9.33 2.94
N THR A 72 -17.27 -8.89 1.90
CA THR A 72 -17.22 -9.61 0.62
C THR A 72 -16.60 -11.00 0.80
N ALA A 73 -16.82 -11.90 -0.16
CA ALA A 73 -16.17 -13.19 -0.19
C ALA A 73 -14.65 -13.04 -0.31
N MET A 74 -13.91 -13.91 0.38
CA MET A 74 -12.45 -13.96 0.26
C MET A 74 -12.04 -14.40 -1.14
N GLN A 75 -10.99 -13.76 -1.67
CA GLN A 75 -10.43 -14.14 -2.95
C GLN A 75 -9.82 -15.55 -2.90
N LYS A 76 -10.11 -16.35 -3.93
CA LYS A 76 -9.60 -17.73 -4.02
C LYS A 76 -8.21 -17.76 -4.64
N GLY A 77 -7.43 -18.75 -4.24
CA GLY A 77 -6.10 -19.00 -4.79
C GLY A 77 -4.97 -18.30 -4.03
N ILE A 78 -3.75 -18.61 -4.48
CA ILE A 78 -2.51 -18.10 -3.89
C ILE A 78 -2.10 -16.86 -4.67
N ILE A 79 -2.38 -15.69 -4.10
CA ILE A 79 -2.02 -14.38 -4.66
C ILE A 79 -1.24 -13.56 -3.64
N PRO A 80 -0.24 -12.76 -4.06
CA PRO A 80 0.60 -11.99 -3.15
C PRO A 80 -0.17 -10.97 -2.29
N THR A 81 -1.30 -10.48 -2.78
CA THR A 81 -2.12 -9.55 -2.02
C THR A 81 -3.59 -9.88 -2.21
N LYS A 82 -4.25 -10.22 -1.11
CA LYS A 82 -5.70 -10.44 -1.06
C LYS A 82 -6.39 -9.13 -0.70
N SER A 83 -7.62 -8.97 -1.15
CA SER A 83 -8.45 -7.81 -0.84
C SER A 83 -9.85 -8.23 -0.37
N LEU A 84 -10.41 -7.43 0.53
CA LEU A 84 -11.74 -7.64 1.09
C LEU A 84 -12.42 -6.29 1.37
N ALA A 85 -13.73 -6.20 1.22
CA ALA A 85 -14.50 -5.02 1.59
C ALA A 85 -15.39 -5.31 2.80
N TYR A 86 -15.38 -4.40 3.75
CA TYR A 86 -16.28 -4.37 4.90
C TYR A 86 -17.33 -3.30 4.65
N CYS A 87 -18.61 -3.68 4.59
CA CYS A 87 -19.70 -2.78 4.25
C CYS A 87 -20.76 -2.74 5.34
N SER A 88 -21.28 -1.55 5.64
CA SER A 88 -22.31 -1.33 6.64
C SER A 88 -23.39 -0.36 6.16
N PRO A 89 -24.68 -0.61 6.48
CA PRO A 89 -25.75 0.35 6.26
C PRO A 89 -25.85 1.44 7.35
N THR A 90 -25.23 1.21 8.52
CA THR A 90 -25.38 2.07 9.72
C THR A 90 -24.09 2.78 10.11
N LEU A 91 -22.93 2.22 9.75
CA LEU A 91 -21.63 2.79 10.08
C LEU A 91 -21.03 3.59 8.91
N SER A 92 -20.31 4.66 9.24
CA SER A 92 -19.47 5.38 8.28
C SER A 92 -18.22 4.58 7.92
N PRO A 93 -17.56 4.86 6.79
CA PRO A 93 -16.31 4.18 6.39
C PRO A 93 -15.24 4.21 7.48
N ILE A 94 -15.09 5.35 8.16
CA ILE A 94 -14.10 5.53 9.24
C ILE A 94 -14.45 4.69 10.47
N GLN A 95 -15.73 4.57 10.82
CA GLN A 95 -16.16 3.68 11.92
C GLN A 95 -15.92 2.21 11.59
N ILE A 96 -16.11 1.81 10.33
CA ILE A 96 -15.81 0.44 9.88
C ILE A 96 -14.30 0.16 10.01
N SER A 97 -13.44 1.13 9.73
CA SER A 97 -11.97 0.94 9.76
C SER A 97 -11.33 0.93 11.15
N LYS A 98 -12.08 1.19 12.23
CA LYS A 98 -11.58 1.18 13.61
C LYS A 98 -11.56 -0.24 14.20
N PHE A 99 -10.85 -1.14 13.55
CA PHE A 99 -10.57 -2.44 14.13
C PHE A 99 -9.43 -2.35 15.16
N ASP A 100 -9.55 -3.07 16.26
CA ASP A 100 -8.50 -3.16 17.27
C ASP A 100 -7.47 -4.22 16.85
N TYR A 101 -6.39 -3.77 16.21
CA TYR A 101 -5.29 -4.63 15.74
C TYR A 101 -3.96 -4.10 16.25
N PRO A 102 -3.00 -4.99 16.52
CA PRO A 102 -1.65 -4.57 16.87
C PRO A 102 -1.08 -3.73 15.73
N LYS A 103 -0.64 -2.51 16.07
CA LYS A 103 0.15 -1.70 15.17
C LYS A 103 1.44 -2.44 14.82
N PRO A 104 1.97 -2.24 13.61
CA PRO A 104 3.21 -2.88 13.23
C PRO A 104 4.34 -2.44 14.16
N GLU A 105 5.02 -3.41 14.76
CA GLU A 105 6.35 -3.18 15.30
C GLU A 105 7.30 -2.84 14.15
N GLU A 106 8.19 -1.88 14.38
CA GLU A 106 9.20 -1.49 13.41
C GLU A 106 10.09 -2.70 13.09
N GLY A 107 10.00 -3.19 11.86
CA GLY A 107 10.81 -4.32 11.40
C GLY A 107 12.28 -3.94 11.39
N VAL A 108 13.12 -4.69 12.11
CA VAL A 108 14.56 -4.46 12.13
C VAL A 108 15.17 -5.00 10.85
N LEU A 109 15.39 -4.12 9.87
CA LEU A 109 16.25 -4.44 8.73
C LEU A 109 17.71 -4.37 9.16
N SER A 110 18.49 -5.43 8.94
CA SER A 110 19.92 -5.43 9.26
C SER A 110 20.72 -4.73 8.16
N ALA A 111 21.11 -3.47 8.40
CA ALA A 111 22.05 -2.71 7.59
C ALA A 111 23.28 -2.29 8.41
N GLN A 112 23.70 -3.16 9.35
CA GLN A 112 24.67 -2.81 10.38
C GLN A 112 26.05 -2.42 9.81
N ILE A 113 26.50 -3.08 8.76
CA ILE A 113 27.77 -2.75 8.08
C ILE A 113 27.72 -1.31 7.56
N CYS A 114 26.62 -0.95 6.90
CA CYS A 114 26.44 0.41 6.37
C CYS A 114 26.33 1.44 7.50
N LEU A 115 25.56 1.15 8.56
CA LEU A 115 25.42 2.02 9.73
C LEU A 115 26.77 2.28 10.41
N ASN A 116 27.58 1.24 10.60
CA ASN A 116 28.91 1.36 11.18
C ASN A 116 29.83 2.22 10.31
N ALA A 117 29.76 2.08 8.98
CA ALA A 117 30.53 2.91 8.05
C ALA A 117 30.14 4.40 8.15
N ILE A 118 28.83 4.69 8.23
CA ILE A 118 28.29 6.04 8.40
C ILE A 118 28.75 6.64 9.74
N ARG A 119 28.63 5.90 10.84
CA ARG A 119 29.07 6.36 12.18
C ARG A 119 30.56 6.63 12.24
N LYS A 120 31.38 5.78 11.62
CA LYS A 120 32.84 5.99 11.54
C LYS A 120 33.19 7.30 10.84
N GLU A 121 32.50 7.60 9.74
CA GLU A 121 32.70 8.86 9.01
C GLU A 121 32.24 10.06 9.83
N LEU A 122 31.06 9.99 10.45
CA LEU A 122 30.54 11.05 11.30
C LEU A 122 31.52 11.39 12.44
N ASN A 123 32.05 10.37 13.11
CA ASN A 123 33.03 10.55 14.19
C ASN A 123 34.33 11.19 13.69
N SER A 124 34.76 10.90 12.46
CA SER A 124 35.95 11.52 11.87
C SER A 124 35.76 12.99 11.50
N MET A 125 34.51 13.45 11.34
CA MET A 125 34.19 14.85 11.04
C MET A 125 33.97 15.66 12.34
N ASN A 126 33.46 15.04 13.40
CA ASN A 126 33.18 15.70 14.68
C ASN A 126 34.43 16.07 15.48
N THR A 127 35.60 15.52 15.16
CA THR A 127 36.89 15.96 15.72
C THR A 127 37.29 17.39 15.32
N GLY A 128 36.54 18.03 14.40
CA GLY A 128 36.75 19.41 13.94
C GLY A 128 35.81 20.48 14.52
N GLY A 129 34.94 20.15 15.50
CA GLY A 129 34.18 21.16 16.26
C GLY A 129 33.00 21.88 15.57
N SER A 130 32.50 21.39 14.43
CA SER A 130 31.37 22.02 13.72
C SER A 130 30.02 21.37 14.05
N THR A 131 29.05 22.19 14.50
CA THR A 131 27.66 21.83 14.85
C THR A 131 26.71 21.82 13.65
N GLN A 132 27.21 21.93 12.41
CA GLN A 132 26.37 21.93 11.22
C GLN A 132 25.83 20.53 10.92
N THR A 133 24.58 20.42 10.45
CA THR A 133 24.00 19.13 10.03
C THR A 133 24.83 18.53 8.89
N GLN A 134 25.69 17.57 9.21
CA GLN A 134 26.63 17.00 8.25
C GLN A 134 25.87 16.16 7.22
N ILE A 135 26.08 16.49 5.95
CA ILE A 135 25.58 15.71 4.80
C ILE A 135 26.71 14.77 4.38
N LEU A 136 26.52 13.49 4.64
CA LEU A 136 27.41 12.42 4.26
C LEU A 136 27.08 11.92 2.85
N HIS A 137 28.09 11.47 2.12
CA HIS A 137 27.86 10.80 0.84
C HIS A 137 27.78 9.29 1.05
N GLN A 138 26.84 8.63 0.35
CA GLN A 138 26.73 7.18 0.34
C GLN A 138 28.09 6.54 0.03
N LYS A 139 28.55 5.69 0.95
CA LYS A 139 29.76 4.87 0.77
C LYS A 139 29.49 3.71 -0.18
N ASP A 140 30.53 3.28 -0.89
CA ASP A 140 30.42 2.15 -1.82
C ASP A 140 30.12 0.81 -1.10
N THR A 141 30.34 0.75 0.22
CA THR A 141 29.93 -0.39 1.08
C THR A 141 28.43 -0.42 1.40
N CYS A 142 27.71 0.67 1.15
CA CYS A 142 26.28 0.78 1.42
C CYS A 142 25.47 0.61 0.12
N LEU A 143 24.61 -0.42 0.08
CA LEU A 143 23.63 -0.54 -0.99
C LEU A 143 22.55 0.55 -0.84
N SER A 144 21.85 0.83 -1.95
CA SER A 144 20.74 1.78 -1.90
C SER A 144 19.62 1.31 -0.97
N SER A 145 19.36 0.00 -0.93
CA SER A 145 18.43 -0.62 0.02
C SER A 145 18.86 -0.42 1.48
N ASP A 146 20.16 -0.42 1.77
CA ASP A 146 20.68 -0.20 3.12
C ASP A 146 20.42 1.24 3.57
N ILE A 147 20.71 2.22 2.70
CA ILE A 147 20.46 3.64 3.00
C ILE A 147 18.98 3.88 3.27
N ILE A 148 18.10 3.37 2.40
CA ILE A 148 16.66 3.51 2.61
C ILE A 148 16.23 2.78 3.89
N GLY A 149 16.71 1.55 4.12
CA GLY A 149 16.37 0.78 5.32
C GLY A 149 16.78 1.47 6.62
N LEU A 150 17.99 2.05 6.66
CA LEU A 150 18.44 2.87 7.80
C LEU A 150 17.55 4.10 8.00
N ALA A 151 17.08 4.72 6.93
CA ALA A 151 16.17 5.85 7.02
C ALA A 151 14.77 5.44 7.53
N PHE A 152 14.25 4.28 7.16
CA PHE A 152 13.00 3.76 7.73
C PHE A 152 13.11 3.40 9.22
N ARG A 153 14.31 3.03 9.70
CA ARG A 153 14.58 2.81 11.13
C ARG A 153 14.85 4.09 11.92
N GLY A 154 14.85 5.25 11.27
CA GLY A 154 15.17 6.51 11.93
C GLY A 154 16.66 6.72 12.25
N ASP A 155 17.58 5.88 11.78
CA ASP A 155 19.01 6.02 12.07
C ASP A 155 19.65 7.19 11.30
N ILE A 156 19.13 7.50 10.12
CA ILE A 156 19.60 8.54 9.21
C ILE A 156 18.42 9.22 8.50
N SER A 157 18.69 10.31 7.80
CA SER A 157 17.76 10.93 6.87
C SER A 157 18.33 10.95 5.46
N VAL A 158 17.47 10.80 4.45
CA VAL A 158 17.87 10.89 3.04
C VAL A 158 17.84 12.36 2.61
N SER A 159 18.85 12.79 1.86
CA SER A 159 18.96 14.16 1.34
C SER A 159 19.01 14.21 -0.19
N GLY A 160 18.71 15.38 -0.74
CA GLY A 160 18.70 15.62 -2.19
C GLY A 160 17.44 15.11 -2.88
N ILE A 161 17.55 14.77 -4.16
CA ILE A 161 16.40 14.42 -5.02
C ILE A 161 15.67 13.13 -4.58
N TYR A 162 16.31 12.28 -3.79
CA TYR A 162 15.72 11.03 -3.30
C TYR A 162 15.13 11.13 -1.90
N ALA A 163 15.06 12.32 -1.31
CA ALA A 163 14.49 12.53 0.02
C ALA A 163 13.05 12.00 0.14
N SER A 164 12.28 12.02 -0.95
CA SER A 164 10.91 11.51 -0.99
C SER A 164 10.77 9.99 -0.92
N PHE A 165 11.86 9.23 -1.01
CA PHE A 165 11.85 7.75 -0.93
C PHE A 165 11.98 7.23 0.51
N ALA A 166 12.09 8.10 1.51
CA ALA A 166 12.22 7.70 2.90
C ALA A 166 11.49 8.69 3.82
N PRO A 167 11.16 8.27 5.06
CA PRO A 167 10.61 9.18 6.07
C PRO A 167 11.56 10.34 6.37
N LEU A 168 10.98 11.47 6.78
CA LEU A 168 11.75 12.61 7.26
C LEU A 168 12.14 12.39 8.72
N ASN A 169 13.43 12.13 8.95
CA ASN A 169 13.98 12.00 10.30
C ASN A 169 14.75 13.27 10.69
N LEU A 170 14.44 13.84 11.85
CA LEU A 170 15.09 15.03 12.39
C LEU A 170 16.18 14.64 13.41
N GLY A 171 17.21 15.47 13.53
CA GLY A 171 18.28 15.26 14.51
C GLY A 171 19.24 14.11 14.20
N VAL A 172 19.16 13.52 13.00
CA VAL A 172 20.00 12.39 12.57
C VAL A 172 20.88 12.74 11.37
N PRO A 173 21.98 12.02 11.12
CA PRO A 173 22.86 12.29 9.99
C PRO A 173 22.12 12.25 8.66
N LYS A 174 22.43 13.19 7.77
CA LYS A 174 21.87 13.24 6.41
C LYS A 174 22.78 12.47 5.47
N VAL A 175 22.24 11.58 4.65
CA VAL A 175 22.99 10.86 3.62
C VAL A 175 22.48 11.22 2.24
N LYS A 176 23.40 11.58 1.34
CA LYS A 176 23.15 11.83 -0.08
C LYS A 176 23.61 10.64 -0.90
N PHE A 177 22.74 10.13 -1.77
CA PHE A 177 23.10 9.06 -2.69
C PHE A 177 24.22 9.48 -3.64
N LYS A 178 25.19 8.58 -3.84
CA LYS A 178 26.28 8.75 -4.81
C LYS A 178 25.84 8.30 -6.20
N ARG A 179 24.97 7.30 -6.27
CA ARG A 179 24.48 6.68 -7.51
C ARG A 179 22.98 6.89 -7.65
N SER A 180 22.47 6.72 -8.87
CA SER A 180 21.03 6.79 -9.11
C SER A 180 20.27 5.73 -8.32
N LEU A 181 19.16 6.13 -7.71
CA LEU A 181 18.24 5.24 -7.03
C LEU A 181 17.25 4.65 -8.05
N TYR A 182 17.13 3.32 -8.03
CA TYR A 182 16.29 2.56 -8.92
C TYR A 182 15.32 1.71 -8.10
N LEU A 183 14.03 1.81 -8.36
CA LEU A 183 12.98 1.18 -7.55
C LEU A 183 13.09 -0.34 -7.57
N GLU A 184 13.49 -0.93 -8.70
CA GLU A 184 13.68 -2.36 -8.87
C GLU A 184 14.77 -2.95 -7.94
N ASN A 185 15.67 -2.11 -7.43
CA ASN A 185 16.70 -2.52 -6.46
C ASN A 185 16.18 -2.50 -5.02
N LEU A 186 15.04 -1.86 -4.76
CA LEU A 186 14.47 -1.71 -3.43
C LEU A 186 13.36 -2.71 -3.12
N ILE A 187 12.83 -3.37 -4.16
CA ILE A 187 11.72 -4.31 -4.01
C ILE A 187 11.92 -5.62 -4.77
N THR A 188 11.12 -6.62 -4.40
CA THR A 188 10.94 -7.91 -5.06
C THR A 188 9.62 -7.96 -5.82
N GLU A 189 9.40 -8.97 -6.65
CA GLU A 189 8.16 -9.14 -7.43
C GLU A 189 6.91 -9.25 -6.53
N HIS A 190 7.04 -9.93 -5.39
CA HIS A 190 5.97 -10.14 -4.40
C HIS A 190 5.42 -8.86 -3.80
N GLN A 191 6.26 -7.82 -3.75
CA GLN A 191 5.86 -6.52 -3.23
C GLN A 191 5.05 -5.73 -4.27
N ILE A 192 4.95 -6.19 -5.52
CA ILE A 192 4.17 -5.51 -6.54
C ILE A 192 2.72 -5.97 -6.46
N PHE A 193 1.82 -5.09 -6.03
CA PHE A 193 0.40 -5.43 -5.95
C PHE A 193 -0.29 -5.26 -7.30
N ALA A 194 -0.13 -4.10 -7.93
CA ALA A 194 -0.82 -3.78 -9.17
C ALA A 194 -0.08 -2.72 -9.98
N ALA A 195 -0.30 -2.73 -11.29
CA ALA A 195 0.19 -1.72 -12.20
C ALA A 195 -0.95 -1.20 -13.07
N TRP A 196 -0.78 0.02 -13.54
CA TRP A 196 -1.68 0.67 -14.48
C TRP A 196 -0.87 1.52 -15.44
N GLU A 197 -1.26 1.49 -16.71
CA GLU A 197 -0.63 2.27 -17.76
C GLU A 197 -1.70 2.87 -18.66
N LYS A 198 -1.53 4.14 -19.01
CA LYS A 198 -2.32 4.81 -20.04
C LYS A 198 -1.44 5.82 -20.75
N GLU A 199 -1.42 5.74 -22.08
CA GLU A 199 -0.66 6.64 -22.96
C GLU A 199 0.83 6.68 -22.58
N HIS A 200 1.27 7.75 -21.91
CA HIS A 200 2.65 7.99 -21.52
C HIS A 200 2.86 7.91 -20.00
N LEU A 201 1.85 7.55 -19.21
CA LEU A 201 1.94 7.48 -17.76
C LEU A 201 1.86 6.04 -17.28
N GLN A 202 2.86 5.62 -16.50
CA GLN A 202 2.91 4.35 -15.82
C GLN A 202 2.79 4.56 -14.32
N MET A 203 2.04 3.68 -13.67
CA MET A 203 1.82 3.68 -12.23
C MET A 203 1.95 2.27 -11.69
N VAL A 204 2.54 2.14 -10.50
CA VAL A 204 2.67 0.87 -9.80
C VAL A 204 2.37 1.07 -8.32
N LEU A 205 1.49 0.23 -7.79
CA LEU A 205 1.17 0.16 -6.38
C LEU A 205 1.94 -1.01 -5.76
N ILE A 206 2.76 -0.71 -4.77
CA ILE A 206 3.69 -1.67 -4.17
C ILE A 206 3.66 -1.64 -2.64
N TRP A 207 4.04 -2.75 -2.03
CA TRP A 207 4.35 -2.88 -0.61
C TRP A 207 5.78 -2.47 -0.33
N TYR A 208 5.99 -1.18 -0.10
CA TYR A 208 7.28 -0.58 0.19
C TYR A 208 7.48 -0.47 1.70
N PHE A 209 8.46 -1.20 2.25
CA PHE A 209 8.73 -1.27 3.70
C PHE A 209 7.49 -1.64 4.54
N GLY A 210 6.65 -2.53 4.01
CA GLY A 210 5.44 -3.00 4.69
C GLY A 210 4.22 -2.08 4.57
N GLN A 211 4.34 -0.99 3.81
CA GLN A 211 3.28 -0.02 3.57
C GLN A 211 2.92 0.06 2.08
N LEU A 212 1.67 0.38 1.76
CA LEU A 212 1.25 0.56 0.38
C LEU A 212 1.65 1.95 -0.12
N HIS A 213 2.43 1.97 -1.20
CA HIS A 213 2.86 3.20 -1.84
C HIS A 213 2.65 3.14 -3.35
N LEU A 214 2.13 4.24 -3.89
CA LEU A 214 1.94 4.42 -5.32
C LEU A 214 3.13 5.16 -5.90
N PHE A 215 3.73 4.59 -6.94
CA PHE A 215 4.80 5.23 -7.71
C PHE A 215 4.32 5.49 -9.14
N LYS A 216 4.85 6.55 -9.75
CA LYS A 216 4.59 6.88 -11.15
C LYS A 216 5.88 7.18 -11.91
N ARG A 217 5.83 7.02 -13.22
CA ARG A 217 6.84 7.54 -14.14
C ARG A 217 6.23 7.82 -15.50
N ASN A 218 6.89 8.63 -16.31
CA ASN A 218 6.52 8.70 -17.72
C ASN A 218 7.15 7.54 -18.49
N ARG A 219 6.52 7.15 -19.59
CA ARG A 219 7.05 6.16 -20.52
C ARG A 219 8.40 6.66 -21.06
N GLY A 220 9.41 5.79 -21.04
CA GLY A 220 10.79 6.15 -21.39
C GLY A 220 11.65 6.54 -20.19
N ASP A 221 11.05 7.02 -19.09
CA ASP A 221 11.79 7.34 -17.87
C ASP A 221 12.27 6.05 -17.19
N LYS A 222 13.50 6.08 -16.68
CA LYS A 222 14.01 4.99 -15.83
C LYS A 222 13.60 5.14 -14.37
N MET A 223 13.27 6.36 -13.95
CA MET A 223 13.06 6.70 -12.55
C MET A 223 11.58 6.68 -12.19
N TRP A 224 11.26 5.97 -11.11
CA TRP A 224 9.93 5.96 -10.49
C TRP A 224 9.88 7.00 -9.38
N TRP A 225 8.81 7.77 -9.31
CA TRP A 225 8.62 8.80 -8.28
C TRP A 225 7.42 8.45 -7.39
N PRO A 226 7.57 8.53 -6.06
CA PRO A 226 6.46 8.31 -5.15
C PRO A 226 5.38 9.38 -5.39
N VAL A 227 4.14 8.93 -5.49
CA VAL A 227 2.92 9.77 -5.53
C VAL A 227 2.37 9.92 -4.11
N THR A 228 2.38 8.83 -3.37
CA THR A 228 2.05 8.77 -1.94
C THR A 228 3.20 9.33 -1.09
N LYS A 229 2.88 9.90 0.07
CA LYS A 229 3.87 10.38 1.04
C LYS A 229 4.43 9.22 1.84
N ILE A 230 5.75 9.07 1.87
CA ILE A 230 6.46 8.09 2.68
C ILE A 230 6.80 8.73 4.04
N GLY A 231 6.52 8.02 5.14
CA GLY A 231 6.62 8.51 6.52
C GLY A 231 5.43 9.33 7.00
N ALA A 232 4.34 9.35 6.22
CA ALA A 232 3.08 10.01 6.57
C ALA A 232 1.91 9.28 5.92
N GLU A 233 1.90 7.96 6.11
CA GLU A 233 1.03 7.01 5.42
C GLU A 233 -0.44 7.24 5.72
N GLU A 234 -0.77 7.79 6.90
CA GLU A 234 -2.13 8.13 7.32
C GLU A 234 -2.86 9.07 6.33
N MET A 235 -2.10 9.84 5.54
CA MET A 235 -2.62 10.75 4.52
C MET A 235 -2.82 10.10 3.14
N ASN A 236 -2.42 8.84 2.94
CA ASN A 236 -2.41 8.20 1.62
C ASN A 236 -3.73 7.50 1.25
N GLY A 237 -4.68 7.41 2.19
CA GLY A 237 -5.91 6.64 2.04
C GLY A 237 -6.70 6.98 0.78
N GLU A 238 -6.98 8.26 0.56
CA GLU A 238 -7.71 8.76 -0.61
C GLU A 238 -6.99 8.45 -1.93
N ILE A 239 -5.69 8.74 -2.01
CA ILE A 239 -4.89 8.57 -3.23
C ILE A 239 -4.84 7.09 -3.65
N ILE A 240 -4.65 6.19 -2.69
CA ILE A 240 -4.61 4.75 -2.96
C ILE A 240 -6.00 4.25 -3.35
N LEU A 241 -7.06 4.68 -2.64
CA LEU A 241 -8.42 4.29 -2.99
C LEU A 241 -8.83 4.79 -4.37
N ASP A 242 -8.46 6.01 -4.76
CA ASP A 242 -8.68 6.53 -6.11
C ASP A 242 -8.03 5.63 -7.18
N PHE A 243 -6.78 5.23 -6.96
CA PHE A 243 -6.06 4.32 -7.85
C PHE A 243 -6.78 2.96 -7.99
N LEU A 244 -7.11 2.32 -6.87
CA LEU A 244 -7.80 1.02 -6.85
C LEU A 244 -9.19 1.08 -7.48
N ARG A 245 -9.92 2.16 -7.20
CA ARG A 245 -11.31 2.38 -7.63
C ARG A 245 -11.38 2.77 -9.10
N ASN A 246 -10.73 3.87 -9.46
CA ASN A 246 -10.96 4.56 -10.73
C ASN A 246 -10.00 4.10 -11.84
N ARG A 247 -8.80 3.61 -11.49
CA ARG A 247 -7.82 3.16 -12.50
C ARG A 247 -7.86 1.65 -12.70
N LEU A 248 -7.89 0.88 -11.61
CA LEU A 248 -7.95 -0.59 -11.69
C LEU A 248 -9.37 -1.14 -11.84
N GLY A 249 -10.38 -0.37 -11.42
CA GLY A 249 -11.76 -0.84 -11.37
C GLY A 249 -11.96 -1.99 -10.39
N LEU A 250 -11.15 -2.08 -9.34
CA LEU A 250 -11.08 -3.25 -8.44
C LEU A 250 -12.42 -3.53 -7.76
N PHE A 251 -13.15 -2.46 -7.43
CA PHE A 251 -14.43 -2.51 -6.71
C PHE A 251 -15.66 -2.35 -7.63
N LYS A 252 -15.49 -2.43 -8.96
CA LYS A 252 -16.57 -2.17 -9.93
C LYS A 252 -17.81 -3.04 -9.68
N ASN A 253 -17.62 -4.35 -9.48
CA ASN A 253 -18.72 -5.29 -9.26
C ASN A 253 -19.45 -4.99 -7.95
N LEU A 254 -18.71 -4.65 -6.89
CA LEU A 254 -19.28 -4.26 -5.61
C LEU A 254 -20.15 -3.02 -5.77
N TYR A 255 -19.66 -1.97 -6.42
CA TYR A 255 -20.43 -0.74 -6.62
C TYR A 255 -21.64 -0.93 -7.53
N GLN A 256 -21.53 -1.74 -8.58
CA GLN A 256 -22.68 -2.12 -9.41
C GLN A 256 -23.75 -2.81 -8.58
N LYS A 257 -23.34 -3.70 -7.66
CA LYS A 257 -24.27 -4.43 -6.78
C LYS A 257 -24.94 -3.51 -5.77
N LEU A 258 -24.19 -2.59 -5.17
CA LEU A 258 -24.71 -1.62 -4.21
C LEU A 258 -25.60 -0.56 -4.88
N GLY A 259 -25.37 -0.26 -6.16
CA GLY A 259 -26.17 0.68 -6.96
C GLY A 259 -26.30 2.04 -6.30
N GLU A 260 -27.49 2.65 -6.40
CA GLU A 260 -27.82 3.93 -5.78
C GLU A 260 -27.72 3.94 -4.24
N ARG A 261 -27.68 2.76 -3.61
CA ARG A 261 -27.50 2.68 -2.15
C ARG A 261 -26.07 2.96 -1.75
N TYR A 262 -25.10 2.84 -2.67
CA TYR A 262 -23.73 3.23 -2.41
C TYR A 262 -23.63 4.75 -2.35
N ARG A 263 -23.17 5.27 -1.21
CA ARG A 263 -22.77 6.67 -1.13
C ARG A 263 -21.26 6.74 -1.33
N LYS A 264 -20.84 7.23 -2.49
CA LYS A 264 -19.48 7.76 -2.62
C LYS A 264 -19.39 8.98 -1.68
N PRO A 265 -18.40 9.06 -0.79
CA PRO A 265 -18.17 10.28 -0.04
C PRO A 265 -17.88 11.41 -1.04
N LYS A 266 -18.66 12.50 -0.98
CA LYS A 266 -18.34 13.77 -1.64
C LYS A 266 -18.05 14.79 -0.54
N SER A 267 -17.16 15.73 -0.81
CA SER A 267 -16.73 16.77 0.14
C SER A 267 -17.81 17.80 0.49
N SER A 268 -18.98 17.79 -0.17
CA SER A 268 -19.97 18.88 -0.08
C SER A 268 -21.22 18.62 0.76
N ASP A 269 -21.48 17.41 1.27
CA ASP A 269 -22.81 17.12 1.84
C ASP A 269 -22.77 16.81 3.34
N PHE A 270 -22.96 17.85 4.15
CA PHE A 270 -23.29 17.71 5.57
C PHE A 270 -24.78 17.95 5.81
N HIS A 271 -25.36 17.12 6.67
CA HIS A 271 -26.76 17.09 7.14
C HIS A 271 -27.80 16.41 6.24
N ARG A 272 -27.90 15.08 6.38
CA ARG A 272 -29.22 14.42 6.50
C ARG A 272 -29.10 13.14 7.30
N GLN A 273 -29.20 13.24 8.63
CA GLN A 273 -29.73 12.14 9.43
C GLN A 273 -31.21 12.06 9.10
N SER A 274 -31.57 11.22 8.12
CA SER A 274 -32.96 10.85 7.92
C SER A 274 -33.27 9.73 8.90
N SER A 275 -34.08 10.05 9.91
CA SER A 275 -34.86 9.10 10.69
C SER A 275 -35.58 8.15 9.73
N LEU A 276 -35.31 6.85 9.86
CA LEU A 276 -36.03 5.79 9.16
C LEU A 276 -37.06 5.19 10.13
N THR A 277 -38.18 5.87 10.31
CA THR A 277 -39.44 5.23 10.68
C THR A 277 -40.15 4.86 9.38
N GLY A 278 -39.98 3.62 8.92
CA GLY A 278 -40.62 3.15 7.70
C GLY A 278 -40.21 1.74 7.26
N GLN A 279 -41.13 0.80 7.48
CA GLN A 279 -41.34 -0.45 6.73
C GLN A 279 -40.43 -1.65 7.01
N ALA A 280 -41.04 -2.68 7.62
CA ALA A 280 -40.54 -4.06 7.71
C ALA A 280 -40.07 -4.63 6.35
N ASN A 281 -40.62 -4.14 5.22
CA ASN A 281 -40.24 -4.53 3.87
C ASN A 281 -38.86 -3.99 3.42
N GLY A 282 -38.44 -2.84 3.95
CA GLY A 282 -37.12 -2.24 3.66
C GLY A 282 -35.96 -3.01 4.29
N ASN A 283 -36.22 -3.64 5.45
CA ASN A 283 -35.24 -4.45 6.16
C ASN A 283 -34.93 -5.75 5.40
N THR A 284 -35.94 -6.42 4.84
CA THR A 284 -35.76 -7.65 4.06
C THR A 284 -34.94 -7.42 2.79
N LYS A 285 -35.22 -6.33 2.04
CA LYS A 285 -34.44 -5.99 0.83
C LYS A 285 -33.00 -5.63 1.16
N LEU A 286 -32.76 -4.94 2.28
CA LEU A 286 -31.42 -4.61 2.74
C LEU A 286 -30.65 -5.87 3.15
N LYS A 287 -31.26 -6.74 3.96
CA LYS A 287 -30.65 -8.03 4.36
C LYS A 287 -30.29 -8.89 3.15
N LYS A 288 -31.18 -8.97 2.16
CA LYS A 288 -30.90 -9.67 0.90
C LYS A 288 -29.71 -9.06 0.17
N LEU A 289 -29.66 -7.73 0.03
CA LEU A 289 -28.53 -7.05 -0.61
C LEU A 289 -27.21 -7.31 0.13
N MET A 290 -27.21 -7.24 1.46
CA MET A 290 -26.00 -7.50 2.25
C MET A 290 -25.56 -8.97 2.18
N ALA A 291 -26.50 -9.91 2.10
CA ALA A 291 -26.18 -11.32 1.84
C ALA A 291 -25.55 -11.50 0.45
N GLU A 292 -26.05 -10.81 -0.58
CA GLU A 292 -25.46 -10.84 -1.92
C GLU A 292 -24.05 -10.23 -1.94
N VAL A 293 -23.81 -9.13 -1.22
CA VAL A 293 -22.46 -8.58 -0.99
C VAL A 293 -21.55 -9.63 -0.36
N GLY A 294 -22.06 -10.41 0.59
CA GLY A 294 -21.39 -11.54 1.23
C GLY A 294 -20.82 -12.58 0.26
N THR A 295 -21.48 -12.76 -0.88
CA THR A 295 -21.08 -13.75 -1.91
C THR A 295 -20.16 -13.18 -3.00
N LEU A 296 -19.96 -11.86 -3.01
CA LEU A 296 -19.22 -11.19 -4.07
C LEU A 296 -17.72 -11.28 -3.83
N GLU A 297 -16.97 -11.76 -4.81
CA GLU A 297 -15.50 -11.72 -4.80
C GLU A 297 -15.00 -10.44 -5.48
N LEU A 298 -14.03 -9.76 -4.85
CA LEU A 298 -13.41 -8.58 -5.45
C LEU A 298 -12.49 -8.98 -6.62
N LYS A 299 -12.34 -8.08 -7.60
CA LYS A 299 -11.47 -8.34 -8.75
C LYS A 299 -10.01 -8.47 -8.31
N THR A 300 -9.32 -9.49 -8.78
CA THR A 300 -7.86 -9.61 -8.63
C THR A 300 -7.16 -8.82 -9.74
N PRO A 301 -6.20 -7.93 -9.43
CA PRO A 301 -5.36 -7.30 -10.44
C PRO A 301 -4.58 -8.34 -11.24
N LEU A 302 -4.19 -7.99 -12.48
CA LEU A 302 -3.27 -8.80 -13.25
C LEU A 302 -1.91 -8.85 -12.53
N ARG A 303 -1.29 -10.03 -12.50
CA ARG A 303 0.06 -10.20 -11.95
C ARG A 303 1.04 -9.33 -12.73
N VAL A 304 1.82 -8.55 -11.99
CA VAL A 304 2.85 -7.68 -12.54
C VAL A 304 4.21 -8.28 -12.22
N THR A 305 5.02 -8.49 -13.24
CA THR A 305 6.36 -9.04 -13.04
C THR A 305 7.35 -7.94 -12.68
N HIS A 306 8.46 -8.30 -12.04
CA HIS A 306 9.55 -7.35 -11.74
C HIS A 306 10.08 -6.64 -13.00
N ARG A 307 9.97 -7.29 -14.16
CA ARG A 307 10.33 -6.73 -15.47
C ARG A 307 9.60 -5.42 -15.79
N TYR A 308 8.35 -5.27 -15.35
CA TYR A 308 7.56 -4.05 -15.56
C TYR A 308 8.23 -2.81 -14.98
N ILE A 309 8.86 -2.95 -13.80
CA ILE A 309 9.56 -1.85 -13.12
C ILE A 309 10.87 -1.54 -13.84
N ARG A 310 11.57 -2.57 -14.34
CA ARG A 310 12.88 -2.45 -15.00
C ARG A 310 12.82 -1.86 -16.41
N THR A 311 11.79 -2.17 -17.21
CA THR A 311 11.75 -1.77 -18.62
C THR A 311 11.21 -0.35 -18.78
N SER A 312 11.96 0.56 -19.39
CA SER A 312 11.48 1.92 -19.74
C SER A 312 10.39 1.91 -20.81
N TRP A 313 10.27 0.80 -21.54
CA TRP A 313 9.21 0.51 -22.48
C TRP A 313 8.14 -0.31 -21.75
N GLY A 314 6.96 0.27 -21.58
CA GLY A 314 5.81 -0.48 -21.11
C GLY A 314 5.59 -1.71 -21.98
N PHE A 315 5.35 -2.85 -21.37
CA PHE A 315 4.76 -3.96 -22.10
C PHE A 315 3.36 -3.51 -22.49
N HIS A 316 3.07 -3.47 -23.79
CA HIS A 316 1.68 -3.64 -24.20
C HIS A 316 1.22 -4.92 -23.52
N PHE A 317 0.25 -4.83 -22.61
CA PHE A 317 -0.56 -5.98 -22.25
C PHE A 317 -1.33 -6.34 -23.53
N SER A 318 -0.69 -7.06 -24.44
CA SER A 318 -1.30 -7.57 -25.66
C SER A 318 -2.20 -8.74 -25.27
N ASP A 319 -3.38 -8.42 -24.78
CA ASP A 319 -4.51 -9.32 -24.91
C ASP A 319 -5.64 -8.50 -25.50
N ASP A 320 -5.98 -8.81 -26.76
CA ASP A 320 -7.11 -8.29 -27.54
C ASP A 320 -8.48 -8.65 -26.92
N ARG A 321 -8.53 -8.87 -25.60
CA ARG A 321 -9.73 -9.14 -24.80
C ARG A 321 -10.10 -8.02 -23.84
N ILE A 322 -9.34 -6.94 -23.79
CA ILE A 322 -9.72 -5.76 -23.02
C ILE A 322 -10.54 -4.84 -23.93
N LYS A 323 -11.84 -5.15 -24.06
CA LYS A 323 -12.82 -4.11 -24.35
C LYS A 323 -12.71 -3.06 -23.25
N LEU A 324 -12.06 -1.95 -23.57
CA LEU A 324 -12.22 -0.68 -22.89
C LEU A 324 -13.73 -0.44 -22.79
N SER A 325 -14.30 -0.56 -21.59
CA SER A 325 -15.57 0.12 -21.33
C SER A 325 -15.23 1.60 -21.29
N SER A 326 -15.39 2.26 -22.43
CA SER A 326 -15.51 3.70 -22.54
C SER A 326 -16.63 4.18 -21.62
N PHE A 327 -16.29 4.90 -20.56
CA PHE A 327 -17.12 5.92 -19.93
C PHE A 327 -16.21 6.94 -19.23
#